data_AF-A0A2W2CDE5-F1
#
_entry.id   AF-A0A2W2CDE5-F1
#
_cell.length_a   1.000
_cell.length_b   1.000
_cell.length_c   1.000
_cell.angle_alpha   90.00
_cell.angle_beta   90.00
_cell.angle_gamma   90.00
#
_symmetry.space_group_name_H-M   'P 1'
#
loop_
_entity.id
_entity.type
_entity.pdbx_description
1 polymer ?
#
loop_
_entity_poly.entity_id
_entity_poly.type
_entity_poly.pdbx_seq_one_letter_code
_entity_poly.pdbx_strand_id
1 'polypeptide(L)'
;MLDTTNASGSLATFRAAVTDAAAVTTGSRWQISDVEAVGHRLAVEVEILCAHPATPTALDLVEEAIVIWDDLSGHLRDAHHVTRTEPEEIADPLLDAHRDLCERLDLDPDEIAERLKRLLARCHYDTVDIDSYADLLGEHADTITSPTRW
;
A
#
# COMPACT_ATOMS: atom_id res chain seq x y z
N MET A 1 4.95 5.82 -29.52
CA MET A 1 3.71 5.04 -29.47
C MET A 1 4.02 3.60 -29.04
N LEU A 2 4.69 3.43 -27.88
CA LEU A 2 5.00 2.14 -27.26
C LEU A 2 4.68 2.14 -25.74
N ASP A 3 4.40 3.30 -25.13
CA ASP A 3 4.15 3.42 -23.68
C ASP A 3 2.84 2.79 -23.18
N THR A 4 1.77 2.85 -23.97
CA THR A 4 0.42 2.47 -23.47
C THR A 4 0.29 0.96 -23.23
N THR A 5 0.98 0.14 -24.03
CA THR A 5 0.96 -1.33 -23.89
C THR A 5 1.73 -1.78 -22.65
N ASN A 6 2.84 -1.11 -22.31
CA ASN A 6 3.63 -1.43 -21.13
C ASN A 6 2.94 -0.96 -19.84
N ALA A 7 2.32 0.23 -19.84
CA ALA A 7 1.55 0.72 -18.69
C ALA A 7 0.31 -0.14 -18.38
N SER A 8 -0.36 -0.66 -19.40
CA SER A 8 -1.48 -1.61 -19.20
C SER A 8 -0.99 -2.96 -18.67
N GLY A 9 0.23 -3.36 -19.06
CA GLY A 9 0.89 -4.58 -18.56
C GLY A 9 1.27 -4.48 -17.10
N SER A 10 1.92 -3.40 -16.67
CA SER A 10 2.33 -3.21 -15.27
C SER A 10 1.14 -3.15 -14.32
N LEU A 11 0.08 -2.41 -14.68
CA LEU A 11 -1.15 -2.37 -13.88
C LEU A 11 -1.82 -3.76 -13.76
N ALA A 12 -1.80 -4.56 -14.82
CA ALA A 12 -2.34 -5.92 -14.78
C ALA A 12 -1.48 -6.86 -13.91
N THR A 13 -0.16 -6.75 -13.99
CA THR A 13 0.75 -7.55 -13.15
C THR A 13 0.62 -7.19 -11.68
N PHE A 14 0.58 -5.90 -11.34
CA PHE A 14 0.36 -5.46 -9.96
C PHE A 14 -1.00 -5.92 -9.44
N ARG A 15 -2.06 -5.84 -10.25
CA ARG A 15 -3.38 -6.38 -9.87
C ARG A 15 -3.35 -7.87 -9.57
N ALA A 16 -2.60 -8.64 -10.35
CA ALA A 16 -2.42 -10.06 -10.09
C ALA A 16 -1.67 -10.29 -8.76
N ALA A 17 -0.64 -9.50 -8.47
CA ALA A 17 0.07 -9.56 -7.19
C ALA A 17 -0.84 -9.24 -5.98
N VAL A 18 -1.67 -8.19 -6.10
CA VAL A 18 -2.69 -7.83 -5.09
C VAL A 18 -3.69 -8.96 -4.89
N THR A 19 -4.17 -9.56 -5.98
CA THR A 19 -5.12 -10.70 -5.91
C THR A 19 -4.50 -11.92 -5.23
N ASP A 20 -3.24 -12.23 -5.55
CA ASP A 20 -2.52 -13.36 -4.96
C ASP A 20 -2.27 -13.12 -3.46
N ALA A 21 -1.91 -11.89 -3.07
CA ALA A 21 -1.74 -11.51 -1.68
C ALA A 21 -3.06 -11.64 -0.88
N ALA A 22 -4.18 -11.14 -1.43
CA ALA A 22 -5.50 -11.27 -0.80
C ALA A 22 -5.93 -12.73 -0.58
N ALA A 23 -5.43 -13.65 -1.41
CA ALA A 23 -5.78 -15.06 -1.33
C ALA A 23 -4.79 -15.90 -0.49
N VAL A 24 -3.61 -15.39 -0.14
CA VAL A 24 -2.49 -16.20 0.36
C VAL A 24 -2.82 -16.99 1.64
N THR A 25 -3.64 -16.41 2.53
CA THR A 25 -4.03 -17.03 3.81
C THR A 25 -5.39 -17.71 3.78
N THR A 26 -6.08 -17.72 2.64
CA THR A 26 -7.44 -18.29 2.52
C THR A 26 -7.45 -19.83 2.47
N GLY A 27 -6.33 -20.44 2.11
CA GLY A 27 -6.15 -21.89 2.07
C GLY A 27 -5.77 -22.50 3.43
N SER A 28 -5.95 -23.82 3.60
CA SER A 28 -5.70 -24.49 4.89
C SER A 28 -4.23 -24.86 5.16
N ARG A 29 -3.28 -24.48 4.30
CA ARG A 29 -1.86 -24.93 4.35
C ARG A 29 -0.84 -23.84 4.00
N TRP A 30 -1.19 -22.57 4.21
CA TRP A 30 -0.23 -21.49 4.03
C TRP A 30 0.84 -21.52 5.14
N GLN A 31 2.00 -20.95 4.85
CA GLN A 31 3.12 -20.76 5.76
C GLN A 31 3.51 -19.28 5.81
N ILE A 32 4.18 -18.85 6.88
CA ILE A 32 4.69 -17.48 7.00
C ILE A 32 5.55 -17.07 5.79
N SER A 33 6.35 -18.00 5.25
CA SER A 33 7.13 -17.76 4.04
C SER A 33 6.29 -17.43 2.80
N ASP A 34 5.04 -17.89 2.74
CA ASP A 34 4.13 -17.56 1.65
C ASP A 34 3.67 -16.10 1.76
N VAL A 35 3.42 -15.62 2.99
CA VAL A 35 3.10 -14.22 3.29
C VAL A 35 4.28 -13.32 2.93
N GLU A 36 5.49 -13.69 3.34
CA GLU A 36 6.72 -12.97 2.96
C GLU A 36 6.88 -12.91 1.44
N ALA A 37 6.68 -14.04 0.75
CA ALA A 37 6.83 -14.11 -0.70
C ALA A 37 5.85 -13.21 -1.46
N VAL A 38 4.57 -13.14 -1.04
CA VAL A 38 3.62 -12.21 -1.66
C VAL A 38 3.92 -10.76 -1.31
N GLY A 39 4.39 -10.48 -0.09
CA GLY A 39 4.84 -9.14 0.32
C GLY A 39 5.98 -8.62 -0.54
N HIS A 40 7.06 -9.39 -0.68
CA HIS A 40 8.19 -9.05 -1.54
C HIS A 40 7.76 -8.84 -2.99
N ARG A 41 6.79 -9.62 -3.48
CA ARG A 41 6.24 -9.42 -4.82
C ARG A 41 5.46 -8.11 -4.93
N LEU A 42 4.66 -7.73 -3.92
CA LEU A 42 3.96 -6.45 -3.91
C LEU A 42 4.95 -5.28 -4.00
N ALA A 43 6.01 -5.30 -3.18
CA ALA A 43 7.05 -4.27 -3.19
C ALA A 43 7.74 -4.13 -4.56
N VAL A 44 8.11 -5.23 -5.20
CA VAL A 44 8.72 -5.19 -6.55
C VAL A 44 7.75 -4.65 -7.60
N GLU A 45 6.51 -5.14 -7.61
CA GLU A 45 5.55 -4.78 -8.64
C GLU A 45 5.02 -3.35 -8.50
N VAL A 46 5.00 -2.79 -7.28
CA VAL A 46 4.60 -1.38 -7.08
C VAL A 46 5.67 -0.42 -7.62
N GLU A 47 6.96 -0.72 -7.44
CA GLU A 47 8.04 0.06 -8.04
C GLU A 47 7.94 0.08 -9.58
N ILE A 48 7.65 -1.07 -10.18
CA ILE A 48 7.43 -1.20 -11.63
C ILE A 48 6.20 -0.40 -12.06
N LEU A 49 5.11 -0.44 -11.28
CA LEU A 49 3.91 0.35 -11.55
C LEU A 49 4.24 1.85 -11.58
N CYS A 50 4.97 2.36 -10.58
CA CYS A 50 5.32 3.77 -10.47
C CYS A 50 6.26 4.26 -11.58
N ALA A 51 7.01 3.38 -12.24
CA ALA A 51 7.79 3.73 -13.42
C ALA A 51 6.92 4.14 -14.64
N HIS A 52 5.60 3.91 -14.59
CA HIS A 52 4.65 4.25 -15.65
C HIS A 52 3.83 5.49 -15.27
N PRO A 53 3.15 6.15 -16.24
CA PRO A 53 2.32 7.33 -15.95
C PRO A 53 1.30 7.10 -14.82
N ALA A 54 1.19 8.07 -13.92
CA ALA A 54 0.24 8.01 -12.82
C ALA A 54 -1.19 8.01 -13.34
N THR A 55 -2.03 7.16 -12.75
CA THR A 55 -3.46 7.08 -13.07
C THR A 55 -4.26 6.89 -11.78
N PRO A 56 -5.52 7.38 -11.71
CA PRO A 56 -6.38 7.13 -10.55
C PRO A 56 -6.55 5.64 -10.26
N THR A 57 -6.65 4.79 -11.29
CA THR A 57 -6.75 3.34 -11.13
C THR A 57 -5.51 2.72 -10.51
N ALA A 58 -4.32 3.25 -10.79
CA ALA A 58 -3.08 2.80 -10.14
C ALA A 58 -3.10 3.18 -8.66
N LEU A 59 -3.51 4.41 -8.33
CA LEU A 59 -3.63 4.88 -6.95
C LEU A 59 -4.63 4.04 -6.14
N ASP A 60 -5.83 3.79 -6.68
CA ASP A 60 -6.84 2.94 -6.03
C ASP A 60 -6.32 1.53 -5.74
N LEU A 61 -5.52 0.97 -6.65
CA LEU A 61 -4.97 -0.38 -6.51
C LEU A 61 -3.82 -0.43 -5.50
N VAL A 62 -3.00 0.63 -5.40
CA VAL A 62 -1.97 0.75 -4.35
C VAL A 62 -2.64 0.84 -2.97
N GLU A 63 -3.75 1.58 -2.84
CA GLU A 63 -4.51 1.63 -1.59
C GLU A 63 -5.09 0.27 -1.17
N GLU A 64 -5.56 -0.51 -2.14
CA GLU A 64 -6.00 -1.89 -1.89
C GLU A 64 -4.82 -2.76 -1.41
N ALA A 65 -3.65 -2.63 -2.04
CA ALA A 65 -2.45 -3.35 -1.66
C ALA A 65 -1.99 -3.00 -0.23
N ILE A 66 -2.04 -1.72 0.17
CA ILE A 66 -1.70 -1.27 1.52
C ILE A 66 -2.59 -1.95 2.56
N VAL A 67 -3.91 -1.97 2.33
CA VAL A 67 -4.85 -2.58 3.28
C VAL A 67 -4.62 -4.09 3.39
N ILE A 68 -4.43 -4.78 2.25
CA ILE A 68 -4.15 -6.23 2.26
C ILE A 68 -2.82 -6.51 2.98
N TRP A 69 -1.79 -5.70 2.73
CA TRP A 69 -0.51 -5.88 3.39
C TRP A 69 -0.60 -5.63 4.90
N ASP A 70 -1.31 -4.59 5.34
CA ASP A 70 -1.53 -4.33 6.76
C ASP A 70 -2.16 -5.55 7.45
N ASP A 71 -3.24 -6.12 6.88
CA ASP A 71 -3.88 -7.33 7.39
C ASP A 71 -2.89 -8.53 7.46
N LEU A 72 -2.12 -8.75 6.39
CA LEU A 72 -1.13 -9.82 6.32
C LEU A 72 0.03 -9.62 7.30
N SER A 73 0.40 -8.37 7.57
CA SER A 73 1.46 -8.03 8.50
C SER A 73 1.14 -8.48 9.92
N GLY A 74 -0.14 -8.55 10.29
CA GLY A 74 -0.58 -9.13 11.56
C GLY A 74 -0.05 -10.56 11.76
N HIS A 75 -0.03 -11.38 10.71
CA HIS A 75 0.55 -12.72 10.78
C HIS A 75 2.06 -12.71 10.98
N LEU A 76 2.77 -11.73 10.41
CA LEU A 76 4.21 -11.57 10.64
C LEU A 76 4.49 -11.11 12.07
N ARG A 77 3.70 -10.17 12.60
CA ARG A 77 3.79 -9.71 13.99
C ARG A 77 3.53 -10.86 14.98
N ASP A 78 2.52 -11.69 14.72
CA ASP A 78 2.24 -12.89 15.52
C ASP A 78 3.40 -13.91 15.48
N ALA A 79 4.07 -14.01 14.34
CA ALA A 79 5.16 -14.96 14.11
C ALA A 79 6.57 -14.34 14.21
N HIS A 80 6.73 -13.18 14.86
CA HIS A 80 7.97 -12.38 14.88
C HIS A 80 9.25 -13.13 15.30
N HIS A 81 9.12 -14.27 15.97
CA HIS A 81 10.24 -15.12 16.38
C HIS A 81 10.81 -16.00 15.25
N VAL A 82 10.12 -16.10 14.11
CA VAL A 82 10.52 -16.90 12.94
C VAL A 82 10.47 -16.12 11.62
N THR A 83 9.87 -14.93 11.59
CA THR A 83 9.86 -14.10 10.38
C THR A 83 11.26 -13.61 10.03
N ARG A 84 11.47 -13.34 8.75
CA ARG A 84 12.70 -12.76 8.19
C ARG A 84 12.48 -11.38 7.60
N THR A 85 11.23 -11.02 7.39
CA THR A 85 10.79 -9.75 6.82
C THR A 85 10.07 -8.96 7.89
N GLU A 86 10.51 -7.73 8.15
CA GLU A 86 9.75 -6.77 8.95
C GLU A 86 8.55 -6.26 8.13
N PRO A 87 7.35 -6.12 8.71
CA PRO A 87 6.19 -5.53 8.03
C PRO A 87 6.49 -4.25 7.26
N GLU A 88 7.33 -3.41 7.84
CA GLU A 88 7.71 -2.09 7.35
C GLU A 88 8.53 -2.18 6.04
N GLU A 89 9.33 -3.24 5.85
CA GLU A 89 10.11 -3.46 4.61
C GLU A 89 9.24 -3.54 3.35
N ILE A 90 7.97 -3.92 3.50
CA ILE A 90 7.01 -4.02 2.40
C ILE A 90 5.99 -2.87 2.43
N ALA A 91 5.65 -2.36 3.61
CA ALA A 91 4.75 -1.22 3.74
C ALA A 91 5.37 0.05 3.15
N ASP A 92 6.66 0.30 3.40
CA ASP A 92 7.35 1.51 2.96
C ASP A 92 7.27 1.72 1.43
N PRO A 93 7.62 0.74 0.56
CA PRO A 93 7.45 0.90 -0.89
C PRO A 93 6.01 1.18 -1.34
N LEU A 94 5.00 0.62 -0.65
CA LEU A 94 3.59 0.84 -0.98
C LEU A 94 3.14 2.26 -0.61
N LEU A 95 3.57 2.76 0.55
CA LEU A 95 3.29 4.13 1.00
C LEU A 95 4.02 5.17 0.14
N ASP A 96 5.27 4.91 -0.21
CA ASP A 96 6.05 5.74 -1.13
C ASP A 96 5.37 5.84 -2.50
N ALA A 97 4.88 4.71 -3.02
CA ALA A 97 4.13 4.66 -4.27
C ALA A 97 2.81 5.45 -4.18
N HIS A 98 2.07 5.32 -3.06
CA HIS A 98 0.84 6.08 -2.84
C HIS A 98 1.10 7.59 -2.85
N ARG A 99 2.14 8.03 -2.14
CA ARG A 99 2.59 9.42 -2.08
C ARG A 99 2.99 9.95 -3.46
N ASP A 100 3.85 9.23 -4.18
CA ASP A 100 4.29 9.59 -5.55
C ASP A 100 3.11 9.72 -6.51
N LEU A 101 2.15 8.79 -6.45
CA LEU A 101 0.96 8.83 -7.28
C LEU A 101 0.04 10.02 -6.94
N CYS A 102 -0.12 10.36 -5.65
CA CYS A 102 -0.89 11.55 -5.24
C CYS A 102 -0.26 12.83 -5.79
N GLU A 103 1.06 12.99 -5.66
CA GLU A 103 1.79 14.16 -6.17
C GLU A 103 1.71 14.25 -7.70
N ARG A 104 1.94 13.14 -8.40
CA ARG A 104 1.94 13.12 -9.88
C ARG A 104 0.55 13.26 -10.50
N LEU A 105 -0.50 12.96 -9.74
CA LEU A 105 -1.89 13.24 -10.12
C LEU A 105 -2.33 14.66 -9.76
N ASP A 106 -1.45 15.45 -9.09
CA ASP A 106 -1.73 16.80 -8.64
C ASP A 106 -2.99 16.86 -7.75
N LEU A 107 -3.13 15.88 -6.86
CA LEU A 107 -4.25 15.84 -5.91
C LEU A 107 -4.09 16.96 -4.87
N ASP A 108 -5.20 17.61 -4.55
CA ASP A 108 -5.18 18.62 -3.49
C ASP A 108 -5.02 17.97 -2.09
N PRO A 109 -4.48 18.72 -1.10
CA PRO A 109 -4.25 18.19 0.23
C PRO A 109 -5.51 17.67 0.95
N ASP A 110 -6.70 18.23 0.66
CA ASP A 110 -7.96 17.76 1.25
C ASP A 110 -8.34 16.38 0.69
N GLU A 111 -8.16 16.17 -0.61
CA GLU A 111 -8.36 14.86 -1.24
C GLU A 111 -7.39 13.83 -0.66
N ILE A 112 -6.09 14.16 -0.56
CA ILE A 112 -5.08 13.28 0.03
C ILE A 112 -5.45 12.94 1.49
N ALA A 113 -5.88 13.93 2.28
CA ALA A 113 -6.30 13.72 3.66
C ALA A 113 -7.50 12.77 3.76
N GLU A 114 -8.51 12.92 2.91
CA GLU A 114 -9.67 12.01 2.88
C GLU A 114 -9.31 10.60 2.45
N ARG A 115 -8.36 10.44 1.50
CA ARG A 115 -7.84 9.13 1.11
C ARG A 115 -7.11 8.46 2.27
N LEU A 116 -6.23 9.18 2.96
CA LEU A 116 -5.51 8.67 4.14
C LEU A 116 -6.45 8.30 5.29
N LYS A 117 -7.47 9.12 5.60
CA LYS A 117 -8.48 8.77 6.61
C LYS A 117 -9.17 7.44 6.29
N ARG A 118 -9.47 7.18 5.02
CA ARG A 118 -10.06 5.90 4.59
C ARG A 118 -9.10 4.73 4.72
N LEU A 119 -7.81 4.93 4.42
CA LEU A 119 -6.77 3.91 4.65
C LEU A 119 -6.63 3.59 6.14
N LEU A 120 -6.46 4.60 6.99
CA LEU A 120 -6.30 4.45 8.44
C LEU A 120 -7.53 3.79 9.10
N ALA A 121 -8.74 4.07 8.59
CA ALA A 121 -9.95 3.41 9.09
C ALA A 121 -10.01 1.90 8.75
N ARG A 122 -9.22 1.45 7.78
CA ARG A 122 -9.19 0.06 7.29
C ARG A 122 -7.94 -0.72 7.71
N CYS A 123 -6.86 -0.01 8.05
CA CYS A 123 -5.63 -0.61 8.55
C CYS A 123 -5.71 -0.76 10.09
N HIS A 124 -5.15 -1.83 10.60
CA HIS A 124 -5.26 -2.30 11.98
C HIS A 124 -3.91 -2.60 12.64
N TYR A 125 -2.83 -2.75 11.87
CA TYR A 125 -1.53 -3.19 12.36
C TYR A 125 -0.44 -2.12 12.27
N ASP A 126 -0.87 -0.85 12.26
CA ASP A 126 -0.05 0.37 12.31
C ASP A 126 1.07 0.40 11.24
N THR A 127 0.84 -0.20 10.06
CA THR A 127 1.82 -0.13 8.96
C THR A 127 1.75 1.18 8.17
N VAL A 128 0.79 2.06 8.47
CA VAL A 128 0.61 3.35 7.79
C VAL A 128 1.12 4.48 8.68
N ASP A 129 2.27 5.05 8.32
CA ASP A 129 2.85 6.20 9.03
C ASP A 129 2.36 7.53 8.43
N ILE A 130 1.56 8.28 9.20
CA ILE A 130 1.02 9.59 8.79
C ILE A 130 2.14 10.62 8.64
N ASP A 131 3.21 10.53 9.44
CA ASP A 131 4.29 11.52 9.43
C ASP A 131 5.01 11.52 8.07
N SER A 132 4.98 10.40 7.34
CA SER A 132 5.51 10.29 5.97
C SER A 132 4.77 11.16 4.93
N TYR A 133 3.57 11.66 5.26
CA TYR A 133 2.72 12.50 4.42
C TYR A 133 2.74 13.99 4.79
N ALA A 134 3.51 14.39 5.80
CA ALA A 134 3.51 15.77 6.32
C ALA A 134 3.75 16.82 5.22
N ASP A 135 4.64 16.53 4.27
CA ASP A 135 4.98 17.44 3.17
C ASP A 135 3.83 17.65 2.17
N LEU A 136 3.00 16.63 1.94
CA LEU A 136 1.83 16.72 1.04
C LEU A 136 0.61 17.34 1.73
N LEU A 137 0.49 17.14 3.04
CA LEU A 137 -0.69 17.56 3.80
C LEU A 137 -0.59 18.99 4.32
N GLY A 138 0.62 19.49 4.58
CA GLY A 138 0.80 20.81 5.18
C GLY A 138 -0.04 20.98 6.46
N GLU A 139 -0.91 22.00 6.49
CA GLU A 139 -1.80 22.28 7.63
C GLU A 139 -2.89 21.22 7.86
N HIS A 140 -3.16 20.35 6.89
CA HIS A 140 -4.17 19.30 7.01
C HIS A 140 -3.69 18.09 7.83
N ALA A 141 -2.39 17.95 8.10
CA ALA A 141 -1.83 16.86 8.90
C ALA A 141 -2.47 16.76 10.31
N ASP A 142 -2.74 17.91 10.94
CA ASP A 142 -3.36 18.02 12.27
C ASP A 142 -4.81 17.50 12.30
N THR A 143 -5.49 17.48 11.14
CA THR A 143 -6.89 17.02 11.04
C THR A 143 -7.03 15.51 10.91
N ILE A 144 -5.96 14.81 10.51
CA ILE A 144 -5.93 13.35 10.38
C ILE A 144 -5.54 12.71 11.72
N THR A 145 -4.63 13.34 12.46
CA THR A 145 -4.14 12.86 13.77
C THR A 145 -5.09 13.17 14.93
N SER A 146 -6.13 13.99 14.72
CA SER A 146 -7.13 14.29 15.73
C SER A 146 -8.16 13.15 15.82
N PRO A 147 -8.14 12.29 16.85
CA PRO A 147 -9.22 11.35 17.05
C PRO A 147 -10.48 12.16 17.30
N THR A 148 -11.51 11.96 16.47
CA THR A 148 -12.84 12.47 16.78
C THR A 148 -13.31 11.72 18.03
N ARG A 149 -12.98 12.24 19.22
CA ARG A 149 -13.50 11.77 20.50
C ARG A 149 -14.98 12.14 20.53
N TRP A 150 -15.84 11.16 20.24
CA TRP A 150 -17.23 11.15 20.66
C TRP A 150 -17.41 10.10 21.76
#